data_AF-A0A524ERR7-F1
#
_entry.id   AF-A0A524ERR7-F1
#
_cell.length_a   1.000
_cell.length_b   1.000
_cell.length_c   1.000
_cell.angle_alpha   90.00
_cell.angle_beta   90.00
_cell.angle_gamma   90.00
#
_symmetry.space_group_name_H-M   'P 1'
#
loop_
_entity.id
_entity.type
_entity.pdbx_description
1 polymer ?
#
loop_
_entity_poly.entity_id
_entity_poly.type
_entity_poly.pdbx_seq_one_letter_code
_entity_poly.pdbx_strand_id
1 'polypeptide(L)'
;MADIGSIIVAITLFIIYGIFLFYDIFRRGEKWGFLAYITAVIPADYLWYLGTDVLLVYIVLFMLWNVCLIRDLLFVYRKDREYDDILLFLGLAILIQIVLTAILPANQLNPQMQTNTGLWFYFYFPDVYTTTYGIQSWVNTTYLLGFRLTATLMIILTIWPMIKDIKDSDEHISLLALIIIDLIFILPFLWLAYVWIGGLGWPLTFLFAVILLIILLILTREK
;
A
#
# COMPACT_ATOMS: atom_id res chain seq x y z
N MET A 1 14.78 -8.38 -23.84
CA MET A 1 15.21 -6.96 -23.82
C MET A 1 13.98 -6.13 -24.14
N ALA A 2 13.59 -5.17 -23.30
CA ALA A 2 12.47 -4.29 -23.61
C ALA A 2 12.80 -3.49 -24.87
N ASP A 3 11.89 -3.48 -25.84
CA ASP A 3 12.03 -2.66 -27.04
C ASP A 3 11.78 -1.19 -26.70
N ILE A 4 12.24 -0.29 -27.58
CA ILE A 4 12.10 1.16 -27.40
C ILE A 4 10.62 1.54 -27.25
N GLY A 5 9.72 0.83 -27.95
CA GLY A 5 8.27 1.03 -27.84
C GLY A 5 7.77 0.82 -26.42
N SER A 6 8.11 -0.30 -25.79
CA SER A 6 7.70 -0.60 -24.41
C SER A 6 8.23 0.42 -23.40
N ILE A 7 9.46 0.91 -23.60
CA ILE A 7 10.04 1.95 -22.72
C ILE A 7 9.26 3.26 -22.84
N ILE A 8 8.92 3.69 -24.07
CA ILE A 8 8.14 4.90 -24.30
C ILE A 8 6.76 4.79 -23.63
N VAL A 9 6.10 3.64 -23.75
CA VAL A 9 4.81 3.40 -23.10
C VAL A 9 4.95 3.47 -21.58
N ALA A 10 5.95 2.81 -20.99
CA ALA A 10 6.17 2.86 -19.54
C ALA A 10 6.36 4.30 -19.04
N ILE A 11 7.24 5.07 -19.70
CA ILE A 11 7.48 6.48 -19.36
C ILE A 11 6.18 7.30 -19.48
N THR A 12 5.39 7.08 -20.54
CA THR A 12 4.12 7.76 -20.74
C THR A 12 3.14 7.46 -19.60
N LEU A 13 3.05 6.22 -19.13
CA LEU A 13 2.20 5.84 -18.00
C LEU A 13 2.64 6.53 -16.70
N PHE A 14 3.95 6.62 -16.44
CA PHE A 14 4.47 7.39 -15.30
C PHE A 14 4.17 8.90 -15.41
N ILE A 15 4.21 9.46 -16.63
CA ILE A 15 3.81 10.87 -16.87
C ILE A 15 2.32 11.05 -16.57
N ILE A 16 1.45 10.14 -17.02
CA ILE A 16 0.01 10.18 -16.72
C ILE A 16 -0.22 10.15 -15.21
N TYR A 17 0.43 9.22 -14.50
CA TYR A 17 0.41 9.20 -13.03
C TYR A 17 0.85 10.54 -12.45
N GLY A 18 1.95 11.12 -12.93
CA GLY A 18 2.45 12.43 -12.49
C GLY A 18 1.46 13.57 -12.70
N ILE A 19 0.71 13.57 -13.80
CA ILE A 19 -0.35 14.55 -14.07
C ILE A 19 -1.45 14.48 -13.00
N PHE A 20 -1.91 13.27 -12.65
CA PHE A 20 -2.90 13.08 -11.58
C PHE A 20 -2.33 13.39 -10.20
N LEU A 21 -1.06 13.02 -9.96
CA LEU A 21 -0.38 13.30 -8.71
C LEU A 21 -0.35 14.80 -8.42
N PHE A 22 -0.05 15.62 -9.43
CA PHE A 22 0.03 17.07 -9.27
C PHE A 22 -1.27 17.81 -9.62
N TYR A 23 -2.36 17.11 -9.93
CA TYR A 23 -3.63 17.73 -10.33
C TYR A 23 -4.15 18.72 -9.27
N ASP A 24 -4.10 18.33 -8.00
CA ASP A 24 -4.58 19.15 -6.88
C ASP A 24 -3.73 20.41 -6.64
N ILE A 25 -2.45 20.40 -7.04
CA ILE A 25 -1.57 21.59 -6.97
C ILE A 25 -2.11 22.71 -7.88
N PHE A 26 -2.79 22.36 -8.97
CA PHE A 26 -3.38 23.33 -9.89
C PHE A 26 -4.68 23.98 -9.37
N ARG A 27 -5.09 23.71 -8.11
CA ARG A 27 -6.21 24.39 -7.41
C ARG A 27 -7.52 24.40 -8.19
N ARG A 28 -7.83 23.32 -8.94
CA ARG A 28 -9.04 23.25 -9.78
C ARG A 28 -10.35 22.99 -9.01
N GLY A 29 -10.30 22.87 -7.68
CA GLY A 29 -11.49 22.71 -6.82
C GLY A 29 -12.17 21.34 -6.90
N GLU A 30 -11.67 20.45 -7.76
CA GLU A 30 -12.20 19.11 -7.96
C GLU A 30 -11.26 18.07 -7.32
N LYS A 31 -11.83 17.03 -6.67
CA LYS A 31 -11.10 15.98 -5.95
C LYS A 31 -10.46 14.91 -6.86
N TRP A 32 -10.02 15.26 -8.08
CA TRP A 32 -9.43 14.27 -9.00
C TRP A 32 -8.02 13.84 -8.60
N GLY A 33 -7.32 14.56 -7.72
CA GLY A 33 -5.99 14.14 -7.27
C GLY A 33 -5.98 12.82 -6.51
N PHE A 34 -7.12 12.39 -5.93
CA PHE A 34 -7.23 11.05 -5.34
C PHE A 34 -7.23 9.92 -6.38
N LEU A 35 -7.50 10.21 -7.66
CA LEU A 35 -7.31 9.20 -8.71
C LEU A 35 -5.84 8.83 -8.93
N ALA A 36 -4.90 9.62 -8.41
CA ALA A 36 -3.47 9.28 -8.44
C ALA A 36 -3.23 7.87 -7.86
N TYR A 37 -3.96 7.47 -6.81
CA TYR A 37 -3.88 6.12 -6.22
C TYR A 37 -4.21 5.02 -7.22
N ILE A 38 -5.30 5.19 -7.98
CA ILE A 38 -5.74 4.21 -8.97
C ILE A 38 -4.78 4.23 -10.17
N THR A 39 -4.38 5.41 -10.63
CA THR A 39 -3.47 5.53 -11.78
C THR A 39 -2.07 5.00 -11.50
N ALA A 40 -1.63 4.93 -10.23
CA ALA A 40 -0.36 4.33 -9.83
C ALA A 40 -0.28 2.82 -10.13
N VAL A 41 -1.42 2.14 -10.14
CA VAL A 41 -1.53 0.71 -10.47
C VAL A 41 -1.10 0.45 -11.91
N ILE A 42 -1.47 1.33 -12.84
CA ILE A 42 -1.26 1.16 -14.28
C ILE A 42 0.23 1.03 -14.66
N PRO A 43 1.13 1.98 -14.33
CA PRO A 43 2.54 1.83 -14.66
C PRO A 43 3.20 0.65 -13.92
N ALA A 44 2.78 0.33 -12.70
CA ALA A 44 3.33 -0.80 -11.96
C ALA A 44 2.98 -2.14 -12.63
N ASP A 45 1.70 -2.36 -12.96
CA ASP A 45 1.25 -3.58 -13.64
C ASP A 45 1.80 -3.67 -15.06
N TYR A 46 2.03 -2.55 -15.74
CA TYR A 46 2.72 -2.56 -17.03
C TYR A 46 4.18 -3.02 -16.90
N LEU A 47 4.90 -2.58 -15.87
CA LEU A 47 6.25 -3.10 -15.59
C LEU A 47 6.23 -4.61 -15.32
N TRP A 48 5.23 -5.10 -14.60
CA TRP A 48 5.05 -6.53 -14.36
C TRP A 48 4.76 -7.29 -15.65
N TYR A 49 3.89 -6.75 -16.50
CA TYR A 49 3.58 -7.30 -17.82
C TYR A 49 4.82 -7.43 -18.71
N LEU A 50 5.78 -6.51 -18.60
CA LEU A 50 7.07 -6.58 -19.31
C LEU A 50 8.03 -7.64 -18.74
N GLY A 51 7.64 -8.38 -17.70
CA GLY A 51 8.45 -9.41 -17.07
C GLY A 51 9.46 -8.87 -16.05
N THR A 52 9.21 -7.67 -15.50
CA THR A 52 10.01 -7.15 -14.38
C THR A 52 9.80 -8.01 -13.15
N ASP A 53 10.85 -8.16 -12.33
CA ASP A 53 10.78 -8.86 -11.06
C ASP A 53 9.58 -8.39 -10.22
N VAL A 54 8.74 -9.33 -9.79
CA VAL A 54 7.48 -9.02 -9.11
C VAL A 54 7.70 -8.27 -7.80
N LEU A 55 8.80 -8.52 -7.09
CA LEU A 55 9.10 -7.79 -5.86
C LEU A 55 9.46 -6.33 -6.18
N LEU A 56 10.20 -6.09 -7.26
CA LEU A 56 10.50 -4.73 -7.72
C LEU A 56 9.24 -3.98 -8.19
N VAL A 57 8.31 -4.67 -8.86
CA VAL A 57 7.00 -4.11 -9.24
C VAL A 57 6.25 -3.61 -8.01
N TYR A 58 6.13 -4.44 -6.97
CA TYR A 58 5.43 -4.07 -5.74
C TYR A 58 6.13 -2.93 -4.99
N ILE A 59 7.47 -2.90 -5.01
CA ILE A 59 8.24 -1.77 -4.48
C ILE A 59 7.86 -0.47 -5.21
N VAL A 60 7.83 -0.48 -6.55
CA VAL A 60 7.45 0.69 -7.34
C VAL A 60 6.03 1.12 -7.00
N LEU A 61 5.07 0.18 -7.00
CA LEU A 61 3.68 0.47 -6.66
C LEU A 61 3.56 1.14 -5.28
N PHE A 62 4.22 0.58 -4.26
CA PHE A 62 4.17 1.14 -2.92
C PHE A 62 4.88 2.48 -2.84
N MET A 63 5.97 2.70 -3.58
CA MET A 63 6.57 4.03 -3.66
C MET A 63 5.59 5.05 -4.25
N LEU A 64 4.88 4.71 -5.31
CA LEU A 64 3.88 5.61 -5.91
C LEU A 64 2.75 5.93 -4.91
N TRP A 65 2.20 4.93 -4.23
CA TRP A 65 1.19 5.15 -3.18
C TRP A 65 1.72 5.95 -1.99
N ASN A 66 2.95 5.70 -1.55
CA ASN A 66 3.59 6.50 -0.50
C ASN A 66 3.73 7.97 -0.92
N VAL A 67 4.10 8.24 -2.17
CA VAL A 67 4.17 9.61 -2.71
C VAL A 67 2.78 10.26 -2.71
N CYS A 68 1.72 9.54 -3.08
CA CYS A 68 0.35 10.03 -2.99
C CYS A 68 -0.05 10.36 -1.53
N LEU A 69 0.22 9.44 -0.60
CA LEU A 69 -0.07 9.65 0.83
C LEU A 69 0.69 10.85 1.40
N ILE A 70 1.99 10.99 1.09
CA ILE A 70 2.77 12.14 1.54
C ILE A 70 2.20 13.44 0.99
N ARG A 71 1.87 13.49 -0.31
CA ARG A 71 1.23 14.64 -0.93
C ARG A 71 -0.06 15.00 -0.21
N ASP A 72 -0.95 14.04 0.00
CA ASP A 72 -2.27 14.30 0.58
C ASP A 72 -2.18 14.71 2.05
N LEU A 73 -1.27 14.11 2.80
CA LEU A 73 -0.97 14.53 4.18
C LEU A 73 -0.43 15.97 4.28
N LEU A 74 0.37 16.40 3.29
CA LEU A 74 0.96 17.73 3.29
C LEU A 74 0.02 18.81 2.75
N PHE A 75 -0.75 18.52 1.71
CA PHE A 75 -1.52 19.51 0.96
C PHE A 75 -3.03 19.45 1.20
N VAL A 76 -3.62 18.26 1.37
CA VAL A 76 -5.07 18.06 1.48
C VAL A 76 -5.50 18.02 2.95
N TYR A 77 -4.91 17.10 3.71
CA TYR A 77 -5.25 16.88 5.12
C TYR A 77 -5.02 18.13 5.98
N ARG A 78 -3.98 18.94 5.68
CA ARG A 78 -3.75 20.21 6.39
C ARG A 78 -4.84 21.25 6.16
N LYS A 79 -5.55 21.18 5.05
CA LYS A 79 -6.49 22.21 4.62
C LYS A 79 -7.92 21.85 5.02
N ASP A 80 -8.34 20.64 4.65
CA ASP A 80 -9.76 20.25 4.71
C ASP A 80 -10.01 19.08 5.69
N ARG A 81 -8.97 18.47 6.28
CA ARG A 81 -9.03 17.30 7.20
C ARG A 81 -9.86 16.11 6.68
N GLU A 82 -10.03 15.98 5.37
CA GLU A 82 -10.79 14.89 4.73
C GLU A 82 -9.94 13.60 4.62
N TYR A 83 -9.65 12.97 5.75
CA TYR A 83 -8.85 11.75 5.78
C TYR A 83 -9.60 10.51 5.25
N ASP A 84 -10.93 10.45 5.45
CA ASP A 84 -11.75 9.33 5.00
C ASP A 84 -11.68 9.12 3.48
N ASP A 85 -11.65 10.21 2.70
CA ASP A 85 -11.51 10.14 1.24
C ASP A 85 -10.14 9.55 0.84
N ILE A 86 -9.06 9.96 1.52
CA ILE A 86 -7.71 9.44 1.27
C ILE A 86 -7.69 7.92 1.46
N LEU A 87 -8.23 7.44 2.58
CA LEU A 87 -8.34 6.00 2.87
C LEU A 87 -9.20 5.26 1.88
N LEU A 88 -10.34 5.84 1.50
CA LEU A 88 -11.28 5.23 0.56
C LEU A 88 -10.60 4.99 -0.79
N PHE A 89 -9.89 5.99 -1.32
CA PHE A 89 -9.20 5.88 -2.61
C PHE A 89 -7.97 4.96 -2.55
N LEU A 90 -7.22 4.94 -1.45
CA LEU A 90 -6.15 3.96 -1.25
C LEU A 90 -6.71 2.55 -1.20
N GLY A 91 -7.77 2.32 -0.40
CA GLY A 91 -8.43 1.02 -0.29
C GLY A 91 -9.00 0.54 -1.62
N LEU A 92 -9.60 1.44 -2.41
CA LEU A 92 -10.06 1.16 -3.75
C LEU A 92 -8.91 0.79 -4.70
N ALA A 93 -7.79 1.50 -4.65
CA ALA A 93 -6.61 1.18 -5.47
C ALA A 93 -6.01 -0.18 -5.09
N ILE A 94 -5.95 -0.52 -3.80
CA ILE A 94 -5.52 -1.84 -3.31
C ILE A 94 -6.48 -2.93 -3.83
N LEU A 95 -7.79 -2.70 -3.75
CA LEU A 95 -8.78 -3.64 -4.26
C LEU A 95 -8.62 -3.87 -5.77
N ILE A 96 -8.42 -2.80 -6.54
CA ILE A 96 -8.16 -2.88 -7.99
C ILE A 96 -6.89 -3.70 -8.25
N GLN A 97 -5.79 -3.43 -7.54
CA GLN A 97 -4.55 -4.21 -7.67
C GLN A 97 -4.79 -5.69 -7.39
N ILE A 98 -5.51 -6.03 -6.31
CA ILE A 98 -5.83 -7.43 -5.97
C ILE A 98 -6.62 -8.09 -7.10
N VAL A 99 -7.61 -7.41 -7.69
CA VAL A 99 -8.35 -7.97 -8.83
C VAL A 99 -7.41 -8.18 -10.03
N LEU A 100 -6.53 -7.23 -10.31
CA LEU A 100 -5.58 -7.34 -11.43
C LEU A 100 -4.56 -8.46 -11.23
N THR A 101 -4.17 -8.78 -10.00
CA THR A 101 -3.28 -9.91 -9.73
C THR A 101 -3.92 -11.26 -9.97
N ALA A 102 -5.26 -11.36 -10.06
CA ALA A 102 -5.94 -12.57 -10.52
C ALA A 102 -6.07 -12.62 -12.05
N ILE A 103 -6.31 -11.46 -12.68
CA ILE A 103 -6.63 -11.39 -14.12
C ILE A 103 -5.37 -11.38 -14.98
N LEU A 104 -4.44 -10.45 -14.76
CA LEU A 104 -3.30 -10.24 -15.66
C LEU A 104 -2.39 -11.47 -15.79
N PRO A 105 -2.05 -12.18 -14.69
CA PRO A 105 -1.22 -13.37 -14.78
C PRO A 105 -1.95 -14.60 -15.33
N ALA A 106 -3.24 -14.52 -15.66
CA ALA A 106 -3.99 -15.66 -16.18
C ALA A 106 -3.29 -16.27 -17.40
N ASN A 107 -3.34 -17.61 -17.51
CA ASN A 107 -2.62 -18.38 -18.52
C ASN A 107 -2.91 -17.93 -19.97
N GLN A 108 -4.10 -17.37 -20.20
CA GLN A 108 -4.55 -16.89 -21.51
C GLN A 108 -4.02 -15.48 -21.85
N LEU A 109 -3.54 -14.71 -20.87
CA LEU A 109 -3.08 -13.33 -21.04
C LEU A 109 -1.55 -13.25 -21.03
N ASN A 110 -0.91 -13.49 -19.88
CA ASN A 110 0.54 -13.48 -19.79
C ASN A 110 1.06 -14.40 -18.65
N PRO A 111 1.35 -15.67 -18.94
CA PRO A 111 1.81 -16.61 -17.92
C PRO A 111 3.19 -16.26 -17.34
N GLN A 112 3.99 -15.41 -18.01
CA GLN A 112 5.29 -14.99 -17.47
C GLN A 112 5.14 -14.18 -16.18
N MET A 113 4.01 -13.50 -16.00
CA MET A 113 3.71 -12.75 -14.76
C MET A 113 3.54 -13.67 -13.54
N GLN A 114 3.34 -14.97 -13.73
CA GLN A 114 3.28 -15.94 -12.63
C GLN A 114 4.66 -16.29 -12.05
N THR A 115 5.75 -15.90 -12.74
CA THR A 115 7.12 -16.17 -12.28
C THR A 115 7.35 -15.53 -10.90
N ASN A 116 7.90 -16.32 -9.96
CA ASN A 116 8.20 -15.89 -8.59
C ASN A 116 6.96 -15.43 -7.79
N THR A 117 5.77 -15.86 -8.19
CA THR A 117 4.52 -15.62 -7.46
C THR A 117 3.95 -16.89 -6.88
N GLY A 118 3.25 -16.74 -5.76
CA GLY A 118 2.51 -17.78 -5.08
C GLY A 118 1.02 -17.54 -5.27
N LEU A 119 0.29 -18.61 -5.58
CA LEU A 119 -1.16 -18.56 -5.67
C LEU A 119 -1.76 -18.56 -4.27
N TRP A 120 -2.50 -17.50 -3.95
CA TRP A 120 -3.30 -17.42 -2.73
C TRP A 120 -4.78 -17.30 -3.11
N PHE A 121 -5.51 -18.41 -2.96
CA PHE A 121 -6.83 -18.62 -3.57
C PHE A 121 -6.81 -18.45 -5.10
N TYR A 122 -7.20 -17.27 -5.59
CA TYR A 122 -7.23 -16.93 -7.02
C TYR A 122 -6.26 -15.81 -7.39
N PHE A 123 -5.52 -15.28 -6.41
CA PHE A 123 -4.68 -14.10 -6.57
C PHE A 123 -3.20 -14.47 -6.56
N TYR A 124 -2.44 -13.89 -7.47
CA TYR A 124 -0.99 -14.11 -7.52
C TYR A 124 -0.27 -13.00 -6.74
N PHE A 125 0.50 -13.39 -5.72
CA PHE A 125 1.30 -12.46 -4.91
C PHE A 125 2.78 -12.87 -4.92
N PRO A 126 3.74 -11.97 -4.63
CA PRO A 126 5.15 -12.32 -4.53
C PRO A 126 5.39 -13.50 -3.56
N ASP A 127 6.02 -14.58 -4.02
CA ASP A 127 6.34 -15.74 -3.17
C ASP A 127 7.71 -15.55 -2.51
N VAL A 128 7.75 -14.75 -1.45
CA VAL A 128 9.01 -14.34 -0.81
C VAL A 128 9.57 -15.41 0.14
N TYR A 129 8.70 -16.23 0.72
CA TYR A 129 9.05 -17.11 1.83
C TYR A 129 8.80 -18.58 1.50
N THR A 130 9.71 -19.46 1.90
CA THR A 130 9.53 -20.91 1.80
C THR A 130 8.47 -21.39 2.80
N THR A 131 8.05 -22.65 2.66
CA THR A 131 7.16 -23.33 3.60
C THR A 131 7.72 -23.44 5.02
N THR A 132 9.05 -23.31 5.18
CA THR A 132 9.76 -23.27 6.47
C THR A 132 10.13 -21.84 6.91
N TYR A 133 9.53 -20.83 6.27
CA TYR A 133 9.74 -19.40 6.54
C TYR A 133 11.15 -18.87 6.28
N GLY A 134 11.95 -19.60 5.49
CA GLY A 134 13.19 -19.09 4.91
C GLY A 134 12.90 -18.13 3.75
N ILE A 135 13.88 -17.32 3.37
CA ILE A 135 13.78 -16.46 2.18
C ILE A 135 14.02 -17.33 0.93
N GLN A 136 13.17 -17.19 -0.08
CA GLN A 136 13.30 -17.93 -1.34
C GLN A 136 14.58 -17.52 -2.09
N SER A 137 15.20 -18.47 -2.80
CA SER A 137 16.53 -18.27 -3.43
C SER A 137 16.54 -17.24 -4.56
N TRP A 138 15.40 -16.99 -5.19
CA TRP A 138 15.25 -15.99 -6.25
C TRP A 138 15.23 -14.56 -5.70
N VAL A 139 14.95 -14.38 -4.40
CA VAL A 139 14.72 -13.08 -3.79
C VAL A 139 16.03 -12.31 -3.64
N ASN A 140 16.09 -11.16 -4.31
CA ASN A 140 17.16 -10.20 -4.08
C ASN A 140 16.96 -9.52 -2.71
N THR A 141 17.95 -9.62 -1.82
CA THR A 141 17.88 -9.10 -0.45
C THR A 141 17.72 -7.58 -0.40
N THR A 142 18.26 -6.85 -1.37
CA THR A 142 18.09 -5.39 -1.49
C THR A 142 16.65 -5.04 -1.85
N TYR A 143 16.05 -5.79 -2.79
CA TYR A 143 14.63 -5.60 -3.14
C TYR A 143 13.72 -5.96 -1.97
N LEU A 144 14.02 -7.06 -1.26
CA LEU A 144 13.27 -7.43 -0.06
C LEU A 144 13.30 -6.34 1.01
N LEU A 145 14.46 -5.72 1.26
CA LEU A 145 14.55 -4.60 2.19
C LEU A 145 13.74 -3.40 1.70
N GLY A 146 13.86 -3.04 0.42
CA GLY A 146 13.08 -1.96 -0.18
C GLY A 146 11.56 -2.19 -0.06
N PHE A 147 11.10 -3.43 -0.28
CA PHE A 147 9.71 -3.82 -0.14
C PHE A 147 9.24 -3.69 1.31
N ARG A 148 10.01 -4.20 2.27
CA ARG A 148 9.73 -4.06 3.70
C ARG A 148 9.63 -2.62 4.15
N LEU A 149 10.57 -1.77 3.74
CA LEU A 149 10.60 -0.36 4.12
C LEU A 149 9.42 0.42 3.52
N THR A 150 9.14 0.23 2.23
CA THR A 150 8.02 0.91 1.54
C THR A 150 6.66 0.45 2.06
N ALA A 151 6.49 -0.84 2.35
CA ALA A 151 5.29 -1.38 2.99
C ALA A 151 5.08 -0.79 4.39
N THR A 152 6.15 -0.77 5.21
CA THR A 152 6.10 -0.21 6.57
C THR A 152 5.73 1.27 6.54
N LEU A 153 6.36 2.04 5.64
CA LEU A 153 6.06 3.45 5.46
C LEU A 153 4.60 3.68 5.09
N MET A 154 4.04 2.88 4.19
CA MET A 154 2.65 2.99 3.77
C MET A 154 1.69 2.80 4.95
N ILE A 155 1.94 1.79 5.78
CA ILE A 155 1.13 1.55 6.99
C ILE A 155 1.24 2.73 7.96
N ILE A 156 2.46 3.27 8.18
CA ILE A 156 2.66 4.44 9.05
C ILE A 156 1.90 5.66 8.50
N LEU A 157 2.04 5.96 7.21
CA LEU A 157 1.38 7.10 6.57
C LEU A 157 -0.14 6.97 6.53
N THR A 158 -0.64 5.74 6.54
CA THR A 158 -2.06 5.44 6.71
C THR A 158 -2.46 5.74 8.17
N ILE A 159 -1.83 5.12 9.16
CA ILE A 159 -2.22 5.28 10.57
C ILE A 159 -2.06 6.71 11.11
N TRP A 160 -1.03 7.42 10.66
CA TRP A 160 -0.62 8.73 11.20
C TRP A 160 -1.73 9.80 11.25
N PRO A 161 -2.42 10.14 10.15
CA PRO A 161 -3.53 11.11 10.16
C PRO A 161 -4.66 10.70 11.10
N MET A 162 -5.04 9.42 11.17
CA MET A 162 -6.04 8.95 12.12
C MET A 162 -5.63 9.21 13.58
N ILE A 163 -4.37 8.91 13.93
CA ILE A 163 -3.83 9.20 15.27
C ILE A 163 -3.93 10.71 15.56
N LYS A 164 -3.64 11.55 14.57
CA LYS A 164 -3.72 13.00 14.72
C LYS A 164 -5.16 13.48 14.86
N ASP A 165 -6.11 12.92 14.12
CA ASP A 165 -7.53 13.28 14.23
C ASP A 165 -8.08 12.96 15.63
N ILE A 166 -7.79 11.77 16.16
CA ILE A 166 -8.17 11.36 17.53
C ILE A 166 -7.51 12.27 18.58
N LYS A 167 -6.24 12.62 18.37
CA LYS A 167 -5.54 13.55 19.26
C LYS A 167 -6.18 14.94 19.25
N ASP A 168 -6.57 15.43 18.09
CA ASP A 168 -7.12 16.77 17.90
C ASP A 168 -8.65 16.83 18.17
N SER A 169 -9.35 15.70 18.29
CA SER A 169 -10.81 15.65 18.48
C SER A 169 -11.23 15.99 19.91
N ASP A 170 -12.00 17.06 20.12
CA ASP A 170 -12.48 17.45 21.47
C ASP A 170 -13.53 16.51 22.06
N GLU A 171 -14.02 15.54 21.28
CA GLU A 171 -15.02 14.56 21.70
C GLU A 171 -14.41 13.42 22.50
N HIS A 172 -15.13 12.96 23.53
CA HIS A 172 -14.78 11.73 24.25
C HIS A 172 -14.96 10.53 23.33
N ILE A 173 -13.86 9.91 22.93
CA ILE A 173 -13.88 8.67 22.17
C ILE A 173 -14.06 7.51 23.16
N SER A 174 -15.15 6.76 23.00
CA SER A 174 -15.41 5.59 23.83
C SER A 174 -14.32 4.52 23.68
N LEU A 175 -14.02 3.80 24.75
CA LEU A 175 -13.07 2.68 24.71
C LEU A 175 -13.49 1.60 23.68
N LEU A 176 -14.80 1.41 23.48
CA LEU A 176 -15.31 0.51 22.44
C LEU A 176 -14.90 0.96 21.02
N ALA A 177 -14.97 2.26 20.74
CA ALA A 177 -14.56 2.80 19.45
C ALA A 177 -13.05 2.60 19.22
N LEU A 178 -12.22 2.79 20.26
CA LEU A 178 -10.77 2.52 20.16
C LEU A 178 -10.46 1.06 19.86
N ILE A 179 -11.20 0.13 20.49
CA ILE A 179 -11.06 -1.30 20.19
C ILE A 179 -11.46 -1.59 18.75
N ILE A 180 -12.56 -1.02 18.25
CA ILE A 180 -12.99 -1.23 16.86
C ILE A 180 -11.93 -0.72 15.88
N ILE A 181 -11.36 0.45 16.14
CA ILE A 181 -10.27 1.00 15.33
C ILE A 181 -9.07 0.04 15.33
N ASP A 182 -8.63 -0.42 16.50
CA ASP A 182 -7.51 -1.35 16.61
C ASP A 182 -7.77 -2.67 15.86
N LEU A 183 -8.98 -3.21 15.96
CA LEU A 183 -9.40 -4.42 15.24
C LEU A 183 -9.32 -4.26 13.71
N ILE A 184 -9.64 -3.08 13.16
CA ILE A 184 -9.52 -2.82 11.72
C ILE A 184 -8.05 -2.89 11.28
N PHE A 185 -7.12 -2.41 12.11
CA PHE A 185 -5.68 -2.42 11.81
C PHE A 185 -4.99 -3.76 12.00
N ILE A 186 -5.66 -4.77 12.57
CA ILE A 186 -5.12 -6.13 12.63
C ILE A 186 -4.77 -6.66 11.24
N LEU A 187 -5.62 -6.44 10.23
CA LEU A 187 -5.38 -6.94 8.88
C LEU A 187 -4.12 -6.31 8.24
N PRO A 188 -3.96 -4.98 8.20
CA PRO A 188 -2.72 -4.34 7.78
C PRO A 188 -1.48 -4.79 8.57
N PHE A 189 -1.59 -4.96 9.90
CA PHE A 189 -0.48 -5.43 10.72
C PHE A 189 -0.13 -6.89 10.49
N LEU A 190 -1.12 -7.74 10.23
CA LEU A 190 -0.93 -9.15 9.89
C LEU A 190 -0.14 -9.28 8.60
N TRP A 191 -0.55 -8.52 7.59
CA TRP A 191 0.16 -8.49 6.32
C TRP A 191 1.56 -7.89 6.47
N LEU A 192 1.73 -6.78 7.21
CA LEU A 192 3.05 -6.19 7.47
C LEU A 192 3.97 -7.17 8.21
N ALA A 193 3.44 -7.89 9.18
CA ALA A 193 4.20 -8.89 9.91
C ALA A 193 4.64 -10.04 8.99
N TYR A 194 3.76 -10.49 8.10
CA TYR A 194 4.12 -11.46 7.06
C TYR A 194 5.26 -10.95 6.16
N VAL A 195 5.21 -9.69 5.73
CA VAL A 195 6.26 -9.05 4.89
C VAL A 195 7.64 -9.03 5.59
N TRP A 196 7.68 -8.97 6.93
CA TRP A 196 8.93 -8.96 7.69
C TRP A 196 9.43 -10.34 8.07
N ILE A 197 8.56 -11.22 8.58
CA ILE A 197 8.97 -12.49 9.21
C ILE A 197 8.28 -13.73 8.63
N GLY A 198 7.52 -13.60 7.54
CA GLY A 198 6.81 -14.71 6.92
C GLY A 198 5.69 -15.25 7.82
N GLY A 199 5.51 -16.57 7.87
CA GLY A 199 4.38 -17.19 8.60
C GLY A 199 4.48 -17.19 10.12
N LEU A 200 5.53 -16.62 10.71
CA LEU A 200 5.56 -16.27 12.14
C LEU A 200 4.96 -14.88 12.42
N GLY A 201 4.18 -14.30 11.50
CA GLY A 201 3.65 -12.94 11.61
C GLY A 201 2.74 -12.67 12.81
N TRP A 202 2.11 -13.69 13.41
CA TRP A 202 1.05 -13.49 14.41
C TRP A 202 1.52 -12.82 15.73
N PRO A 203 2.69 -13.12 16.34
CA PRO A 203 3.13 -12.44 17.56
C PRO A 203 3.47 -10.97 17.29
N LEU A 204 4.04 -10.69 16.11
CA LEU A 204 4.39 -9.34 15.71
C LEU A 204 3.12 -8.52 15.39
N THR A 205 2.10 -9.14 14.80
CA THR A 205 0.76 -8.55 14.62
C THR A 205 0.16 -8.17 15.96
N PHE A 206 0.18 -9.09 16.92
CA PHE A 206 -0.33 -8.86 18.26
C PHE A 206 0.44 -7.72 18.95
N LEU A 207 1.77 -7.69 18.81
CA LEU A 207 2.60 -6.60 19.33
C LEU A 207 2.21 -5.25 18.73
N PHE A 208 2.03 -5.17 17.41
CA PHE A 208 1.65 -3.92 16.73
C PHE A 208 0.26 -3.44 17.14
N ALA A 209 -0.72 -4.33 17.25
CA ALA A 209 -2.06 -4.00 17.75
C ALA A 209 -2.00 -3.48 19.19
N VAL A 210 -1.29 -4.17 20.08
CA VAL A 210 -1.12 -3.71 21.47
C VAL A 210 -0.43 -2.35 21.54
N ILE A 211 0.61 -2.11 20.73
CA ILE A 211 1.27 -0.80 20.68
C ILE A 211 0.30 0.29 20.19
N LEU A 212 -0.46 0.02 19.12
CA LEU A 212 -1.45 0.96 18.61
C LEU A 212 -2.51 1.28 19.68
N LEU A 213 -3.08 0.25 20.32
CA LEU A 213 -4.05 0.40 21.39
C LEU A 213 -3.49 1.22 22.57
N ILE A 214 -2.24 0.97 22.99
CA ILE A 214 -1.59 1.76 24.04
C ILE A 214 -1.46 3.22 23.62
N ILE A 215 -1.02 3.49 22.39
CA ILE A 215 -0.91 4.86 21.85
C ILE A 215 -2.28 5.54 21.87
N LEU A 216 -3.32 4.86 21.40
CA LEU A 216 -4.69 5.37 21.38
C LEU A 216 -5.19 5.68 22.80
N LEU A 217 -5.01 4.76 23.75
CA LEU A 217 -5.40 4.96 25.15
C LEU A 217 -4.68 6.13 25.80
N ILE A 218 -3.39 6.33 25.53
CA ILE A 218 -2.63 7.48 26.05
C ILE A 218 -3.20 8.79 25.51
N LEU A 219 -3.55 8.84 24.23
CA LEU A 219 -4.09 10.05 23.59
C LEU A 219 -5.49 10.41 24.10
N THR A 220 -6.29 9.43 24.53
CA THR A 220 -7.65 9.64 25.03
C THR A 220 -7.75 9.66 26.56
N ARG A 221 -6.64 9.52 27.30
CA ARG A 221 -6.65 9.40 28.77
C ARG A 221 -7.09 10.68 29.51
N GLU A 222 -6.93 11.83 28.87
CA GLU A 222 -7.10 13.15 29.50
C GLU A 222 -8.18 14.02 28.85
N LYS A 223 -8.96 13.44 27.93
CA LYS A 223 -10.21 14.05 27.45
C LYS A 223 -11.34 13.45 28.24
#